data_AF-A0A2S5R2F5-F1
#
_entry.id   AF-A0A2S5R2F5-F1
#
_cell.length_a   1.000
_cell.length_b   1.000
_cell.length_c   1.000
_cell.angle_alpha   90.00
_cell.angle_beta   90.00
_cell.angle_gamma   90.00
#
_symmetry.space_group_name_H-M   'P 1'
#
loop_
_entity.id
_entity.type
_entity.pdbx_description
1 polymer ?
#
loop_
_entity_poly.entity_id
_entity_poly.type
_entity_poly.pdbx_seq_one_letter_code
_entity_poly.pdbx_strand_id
1 'polypeptide(L)' 'MCLSGEVYGSSEFAEGTNVTTSELVGRCGELVVTRSGSHYELGKPHPEYEQLFPNARERMLHSLEPV' A
#
# COMPACT_ATOMS: atom_id res chain seq x y z
N MET A 1 -8.30 0.35 -7.45
CA MET A 1 -7.45 1.41 -6.83
C MET A 1 -5.99 0.94 -6.79
N CYS A 2 -4.99 1.78 -7.07
CA CYS A 2 -3.57 1.43 -6.98
C CYS A 2 -2.84 2.36 -6.01
N LEU A 3 -1.71 1.92 -5.45
CA LEU A 3 -0.84 2.76 -4.62
C LEU A 3 0.54 2.90 -5.27
N SER A 4 1.18 4.04 -5.04
CA SER A 4 2.56 4.29 -5.47
C SER A 4 3.41 4.64 -4.26
N GLY A 5 4.62 4.10 -4.22
CA GLY A 5 5.56 4.37 -3.14
C GLY A 5 6.82 3.54 -3.23
N GLU A 6 7.73 3.79 -2.30
CA GLU A 6 8.98 3.04 -2.15
C GLU A 6 8.69 1.62 -1.64
N VAL A 7 9.27 0.62 -2.30
CA VAL A 7 9.14 -0.79 -1.91
C VAL A 7 10.42 -1.30 -1.26
N TYR A 8 10.26 -2.19 -0.28
CA TYR A 8 11.34 -2.81 0.48
C TYR A 8 11.05 -4.31 0.64
N GLY A 9 12.10 -5.13 0.76
CA GLY A 9 12.00 -6.58 0.95
C GLY A 9 11.50 -7.36 -0.27
N SER A 10 11.52 -6.76 -1.46
CA SER A 10 11.12 -7.43 -2.71
C SER A 10 12.31 -8.13 -3.35
N SER A 11 12.12 -9.33 -3.89
CA SER A 11 13.14 -9.99 -4.72
C SER A 11 13.19 -9.44 -6.15
N GLU A 12 12.17 -8.69 -6.57
CA GLU A 12 12.02 -8.17 -7.94
C GLU A 12 12.46 -6.71 -8.08
N PHE A 13 12.45 -5.95 -6.97
CA PHE A 13 12.76 -4.53 -6.96
C PHE A 13 13.86 -4.25 -5.94
N ALA A 14 14.79 -3.36 -6.30
CA ALA A 14 15.79 -2.89 -5.35
C ALA A 14 15.11 -2.11 -4.20
N GLU A 15 15.72 -2.15 -3.02
CA GLU A 15 15.26 -1.40 -1.84
C GLU A 15 15.07 0.09 -2.17
N GLY A 16 13.93 0.67 -1.77
CA GLY A 16 13.61 2.07 -2.00
C GLY A 16 13.18 2.40 -3.42
N THR A 17 12.98 1.40 -4.30
CA THR A 17 12.48 1.66 -5.66
C THR A 17 11.04 2.16 -5.58
N ASN A 18 10.76 3.27 -6.24
CA ASN A 18 9.40 3.77 -6.36
C ASN A 18 8.61 2.91 -7.36
N VAL A 19 7.61 2.17 -6.86
CA VAL A 19 6.77 1.24 -7.62
C VAL A 19 5.32 1.66 -7.50
N THR A 20 4.54 1.38 -8.54
CA THR A 20 3.07 1.43 -8.47
C THR A 20 2.53 0.02 -8.42
N THR A 21 1.74 -0.29 -7.39
CA THR A 21 1.14 -1.61 -7.23
C THR A 21 0.12 -1.87 -8.32
N SER A 22 -0.14 -3.16 -8.59
CA SER A 22 -1.37 -3.54 -9.26
C SER A 22 -2.59 -3.18 -8.40
N GLU A 23 -3.79 -3.28 -8.98
CA GLU A 23 -5.01 -2.91 -8.29
C GLU A 23 -5.15 -3.65 -6.96
N LEU A 24 -5.48 -2.93 -5.90
CA LEU A 24 -5.79 -3.50 -4.59
C LEU A 24 -7.17 -4.13 -4.64
N VAL A 25 -7.23 -5.40 -4.24
CA VAL A 25 -8.45 -6.22 -4.25
C VAL A 25 -9.03 -6.44 -2.87
N GLY A 26 -8.26 -6.17 -1.81
CA GLY A 26 -8.72 -6.32 -0.44
C GLY A 26 -7.57 -6.20 0.56
N ARG A 27 -7.81 -6.64 1.79
CA ARG A 27 -6.82 -6.71 2.87
C ARG A 27 -6.86 -8.03 3.62
N CYS A 28 -5.71 -8.44 4.13
CA CYS A 28 -5.57 -9.58 5.04
C CYS A 28 -4.92 -9.06 6.34
N GLY A 29 -5.74 -8.85 7.37
CA GLY A 29 -5.30 -8.13 8.58
C GLY A 29 -4.92 -6.68 8.27
N GLU A 30 -3.65 -6.34 8.54
CA GLU A 30 -3.02 -5.04 8.24
C GLU A 30 -2.31 -5.01 6.88
N LEU A 31 -2.26 -6.13 6.17
CA LEU A 31 -1.64 -6.22 4.84
C LEU A 31 -2.66 -5.90 3.76
N VAL A 32 -2.24 -5.19 2.73
CA VAL A 32 -3.05 -4.98 1.52
C VAL A 32 -2.74 -6.06 0.50
N VAL A 33 -3.78 -6.55 -0.17
CA VAL A 33 -3.68 -7.59 -1.18
C VAL A 33 -3.92 -6.98 -2.54
N THR A 34 -2.99 -7.21 -3.46
CA THR A 34 -3.11 -6.76 -4.84
C THR A 34 -3.72 -7.84 -5.72
N ARG A 35 -4.20 -7.45 -6.90
CA ARG A 35 -4.76 -8.34 -7.91
C ARG A 35 -3.77 -9.40 -8.39
N SER A 36 -2.46 -9.11 -8.34
CA SER A 36 -1.41 -10.08 -8.64
C SER A 36 -1.19 -11.11 -7.53
N GLY A 37 -1.88 -10.99 -6.38
CA GLY A 37 -1.72 -11.84 -5.20
C GLY A 37 -0.58 -11.42 -4.28
N SER A 38 0.06 -10.27 -4.56
CA SER A 38 1.13 -9.74 -3.72
C SER A 38 0.54 -9.13 -2.45
N HIS A 39 1.24 -9.32 -1.33
CA HIS A 39 0.85 -8.78 -0.04
C HIS A 39 1.85 -7.71 0.37
N TYR A 40 1.36 -6.53 0.75
CA TYR A 40 2.21 -5.42 1.17
C TYR A 40 1.81 -4.93 2.55
N GLU A 41 2.81 -4.66 3.38
CA GLU A 41 2.64 -3.82 4.56
C GLU A 41 2.71 -2.35 4.15
N LEU A 42 1.70 -1.57 4.54
CA LEU A 42 1.71 -0.14 4.26
C LEU A 42 2.54 0.61 5.30
N GLY A 43 3.61 1.22 4.81
CA GLY A 43 4.43 2.16 5.59
C GLY A 43 3.73 3.49 5.86
N LYS A 44 4.51 4.46 6.33
CA LYS A 44 4.00 5.81 6.60
C LYS A 44 3.69 6.53 5.28
N PRO A 45 2.51 7.19 5.16
CA PRO A 45 2.23 8.05 4.03
C PRO A 45 3.27 9.17 3.92
N HIS A 46 3.50 9.67 2.70
CA HIS A 46 4.37 10.81 2.48
C HIS A 46 3.88 12.01 3.32
N PRO A 47 4.76 12.77 4.01
CA PRO A 47 4.33 13.82 4.95
C PRO A 47 3.38 14.86 4.34
N GLU A 48 3.66 15.29 3.12
CA GLU A 48 2.79 16.24 2.39
C GLU A 48 1.42 15.64 2.07
N TYR A 49 1.36 14.34 1.74
CA TYR A 49 0.11 13.66 1.47
C TYR A 49 -0.72 13.51 2.75
N GLU A 50 -0.08 13.14 3.86
CA GLU A 50 -0.72 13.02 5.17
C GLU A 50 -1.28 14.35 5.67
N GLN A 51 -0.59 15.47 5.41
CA GLN A 51 -1.09 16.81 5.74
C GLN A 51 -2.37 17.17 4.97
N LEU A 52 -2.45 16.79 3.70
CA LEU A 52 -3.63 17.04 2.86
C LEU A 52 -4.78 16.05 3.16
N PHE A 53 -4.44 14.83 3.55
CA PHE A 53 -5.38 13.73 3.78
C PHE A 53 -5.07 13.04 5.11
N PRO A 54 -5.51 13.59 6.25
CA PRO A 54 -5.17 13.05 7.56
C PRO A 54 -5.71 11.63 7.77
N ASN A 55 -4.92 10.81 8.46
CA ASN A 55 -5.08 9.37 8.67
C ASN A 55 -5.21 8.60 7.35
N ALA A 56 -4.40 8.95 6.34
CA ALA A 56 -4.54 8.38 5.01
C ALA A 56 -4.42 6.85 5.01
N ARG A 57 -3.44 6.33 5.75
CA ARG A 57 -3.19 4.88 5.87
C ARG A 57 -4.40 4.17 6.46
N GLU A 58 -4.90 4.64 7.60
CA GLU A 58 -6.02 4.01 8.32
C GLU A 58 -7.30 4.09 7.48
N ARG A 59 -7.57 5.25 6.87
CA ARG A 59 -8.74 5.42 5.99
C ARG A 59 -8.70 4.49 4.78
N MET A 60 -7.50 4.26 4.25
CA MET A 60 -7.29 3.36 3.12
C MET A 60 -7.48 1.89 3.56
N LEU A 61 -6.93 1.47 4.70
CA LEU A 61 -7.15 0.12 5.22
C LEU A 61 -8.63 -0.12 5.54
N HIS A 62 -9.32 0.86 6.11
CA HIS A 62 -10.76 0.77 6.40
C HIS A 62 -11.65 0.74 5.16
N SER A 63 -11.19 1.24 4.01
CA SER A 63 -11.96 1.20 2.76
C SER A 63 -11.83 -0.12 1.99
N LEU A 64 -10.87 -0.97 2.37
CA LEU A 64 -10.68 -2.29 1.77
C LEU A 64 -11.49 -3.38 2.47
N GLU A 65 -12.13 -4.22 1.67
CA GLU A 65 -12.80 -5.42 2.16
C GLU A 65 -11.78 -6.47 2.61
N PRO A 66 -12.06 -7.20 3.71
CA PRO A 66 -11.25 -8.35 4.10
C PRO A 66 -11.41 -9.47 3.06
N VAL A 67 -10.29 -10.08 2.67
CA VAL A 67 -10.21 -11.25 1.77
C VAL A 67 -9.93 -12.54 2.52
#